data_AF-U2CXI4-F1
#
_entry.id   AF-U2CXI4-F1
#
_cell.length_a   1.000
_cell.length_b   1.000
_cell.length_c   1.000
_cell.angle_alpha   90.00
_cell.angle_beta   90.00
_cell.angle_gamma   90.00
#
_symmetry.space_group_name_H-M   'P 1'
#
loop_
_entity.id
_entity.type
_entity.pdbx_description
1 polymer ?
#
loop_
_entity_poly.entity_id
_entity_poly.type
_entity_poly.pdbx_seq_one_letter_code
_entity_poly.pdbx_strand_id
1 'polypeptide(L)'
;MDKIIDKLYYWYTVEKFSTFNVEFNKKSYFNKLPWLSERKDKHYEIYLGLYNNCCLVDFITDKYGDKDILPERVSGISCLCIFKVDENGEYIENSLKMPTLPYAINELLSGNLNSSNSSSNFDDFGKCIEGLAISTLKKVDYYIIDVFLCKLLNYFQWFDKKWFSPLGKFKVEEKVIKLENEDEPDTYLNSFYLSDIENIIRQVKNDNYGKAFKLFISQDRKLDRVDIENNKEFIEKVLQPKNIPMSKWPSKYGLSLMQQVSVNLSLKELNEEGVFSVNGPPGTGKTTLLRDIIANIVVDRAKKLSQYNNPEEAFKKSNSVVKVTMKNGKQFPYNPYILDKELKGYGVTIVSNNNNAVENISRELPGVEAIKGFNDCLEADYFKNIADNVLGMETWGLISATLGKKANCTNFSNKFWGSGFSDFANDLNDKNKVPNWQDVRRKFLDLYKDIEFYKEELDNFKKH
;
A
#
# COMPACT_ATOMS: atom_id res chain seq x y z
N MET A 1 9.49 22.75 -8.78
CA MET A 1 9.02 21.55 -9.50
C MET A 1 10.20 20.69 -9.90
N ASP A 2 11.16 21.25 -10.62
CA ASP A 2 12.35 20.54 -11.13
C ASP A 2 13.12 19.75 -10.05
N LYS A 3 13.46 20.38 -8.92
CA LYS A 3 14.11 19.69 -7.79
C LYS A 3 13.35 18.46 -7.26
N ILE A 4 12.02 18.46 -7.32
CA ILE A 4 11.20 17.31 -6.90
C ILE A 4 11.29 16.21 -7.96
N ILE A 5 11.16 16.60 -9.23
CA ILE A 5 11.28 15.70 -10.37
C ILE A 5 12.65 15.03 -10.39
N ASP A 6 13.74 15.78 -10.18
CA ASP A 6 15.10 15.23 -10.13
C ASP A 6 15.27 14.19 -9.03
N LYS A 7 14.72 14.45 -7.83
CA LYS A 7 14.72 13.48 -6.72
C LYS A 7 13.93 12.22 -7.07
N LEU A 8 12.79 12.37 -7.74
CA LEU A 8 11.97 11.22 -8.15
C LEU A 8 12.68 10.39 -9.23
N TYR A 9 13.33 11.03 -10.21
CA TYR A 9 14.12 10.32 -11.21
C TYR A 9 15.36 9.64 -10.64
N TYR A 10 15.97 10.23 -9.62
CA TYR A 10 17.03 9.57 -8.86
C TYR A 10 16.52 8.25 -8.27
N TRP A 11 15.42 8.28 -7.52
CA TRP A 11 14.84 7.05 -6.94
C TRP A 11 14.36 6.06 -7.99
N TYR A 12 13.73 6.54 -9.06
CA TYR A 12 13.32 5.71 -10.19
C TYR A 12 14.51 4.99 -10.81
N THR A 13 15.62 5.70 -11.04
CA THR A 13 16.84 5.12 -11.60
C THR A 13 17.47 4.11 -10.65
N VAL A 14 17.59 4.41 -9.36
CA VAL A 14 18.11 3.47 -8.34
C VAL A 14 17.29 2.19 -8.34
N GLU A 15 15.96 2.31 -8.38
CA GLU A 15 15.04 1.19 -8.30
C GLU A 15 15.09 0.27 -9.53
N LYS A 16 15.52 0.77 -10.70
CA LYS A 16 15.77 -0.10 -11.87
C LYS A 16 16.86 -1.15 -11.61
N PHE A 17 17.80 -0.85 -10.71
CA PHE A 17 18.88 -1.76 -10.31
C PHE A 17 18.47 -2.75 -9.21
N SER A 18 17.19 -2.76 -8.79
CA SER A 18 16.67 -3.76 -7.86
C SER A 18 16.82 -5.17 -8.43
N THR A 19 17.42 -6.05 -7.63
CA THR A 19 17.71 -7.42 -8.02
C THR A 19 16.48 -8.30 -7.98
N PHE A 20 16.36 -9.21 -8.94
CA PHE A 20 15.36 -10.26 -8.96
C PHE A 20 15.92 -11.56 -8.42
N ASN A 21 15.12 -12.31 -7.67
CA ASN A 21 15.48 -13.63 -7.20
C ASN A 21 14.47 -14.66 -7.70
N VAL A 22 14.98 -15.64 -8.45
CA VAL A 22 14.24 -16.82 -8.86
C VAL A 22 13.99 -17.68 -7.62
N GLU A 23 12.73 -17.81 -7.21
CA GLU A 23 12.36 -18.69 -6.10
C GLU A 23 12.47 -20.17 -6.49
N PHE A 24 12.80 -21.01 -5.51
CA PHE A 24 12.89 -22.46 -5.70
C PHE A 24 11.77 -23.16 -4.95
N ASN A 25 11.00 -23.97 -5.66
CA ASN A 25 9.96 -24.80 -5.07
C ASN A 25 10.11 -26.27 -5.49
N LYS A 26 9.37 -27.16 -4.82
CA LYS A 26 9.43 -28.61 -5.09
C LYS A 26 9.02 -29.01 -6.52
N LYS A 27 8.43 -28.09 -7.30
CA LYS A 27 7.96 -28.30 -8.68
C LYS A 27 8.83 -27.57 -9.72
N SER A 28 10.07 -27.25 -9.35
CA SER A 28 11.05 -26.60 -10.22
C SER A 28 11.94 -27.66 -10.88
N TYR A 29 12.06 -27.60 -12.21
CA TYR A 29 12.95 -28.44 -13.01
C TYR A 29 14.08 -27.58 -13.56
N PHE A 30 15.32 -28.06 -13.50
CA PHE A 30 16.48 -27.34 -14.07
C PHE A 30 17.00 -28.07 -15.30
N ASN A 31 17.25 -27.34 -16.38
CA ASN A 31 17.67 -27.89 -17.67
C ASN A 31 16.83 -29.09 -18.15
N LYS A 32 15.55 -29.14 -17.79
CA LYS A 32 14.63 -30.24 -18.11
C LYS A 32 13.29 -29.71 -18.54
N LEU A 33 12.72 -30.31 -19.58
CA LEU A 33 11.42 -29.95 -20.15
C LEU A 33 10.37 -31.02 -19.81
N PRO A 34 9.58 -30.84 -18.74
CA PRO A 34 8.69 -31.89 -18.20
C PRO A 34 7.58 -32.32 -19.16
N TRP A 35 7.08 -31.42 -20.02
CA TRP A 35 6.02 -31.72 -21.00
C TRP A 35 6.44 -32.71 -22.09
N LEU A 36 7.76 -32.91 -22.29
CA LEU A 36 8.25 -33.94 -23.21
C LEU A 36 8.07 -35.35 -22.66
N SER A 37 7.94 -35.50 -21.34
CA SER A 37 7.81 -36.78 -20.64
C SER A 37 6.42 -37.04 -20.06
N GLU A 38 5.65 -36.01 -19.71
CA GLU A 38 4.32 -36.14 -19.11
C GLU A 38 3.36 -35.08 -19.69
N ARG A 39 2.16 -35.48 -20.14
CA ARG A 39 1.09 -34.55 -20.51
C ARG A 39 0.08 -34.43 -19.36
N LYS A 40 -0.11 -33.22 -18.86
CA LYS A 40 -1.07 -32.87 -17.81
C LYS A 40 -1.67 -31.51 -18.15
N ASP A 41 -2.91 -31.23 -17.75
CA ASP A 41 -3.61 -29.95 -17.94
C ASP A 41 -2.95 -28.81 -17.14
N LYS A 42 -1.79 -28.33 -17.61
CA LYS A 42 -0.90 -27.41 -16.91
C LYS A 42 -0.19 -26.51 -17.90
N HIS A 43 0.15 -25.31 -17.47
CA HIS A 43 1.10 -24.46 -18.19
C HIS A 43 2.44 -24.45 -17.44
N TYR A 44 3.50 -24.11 -18.15
CA TYR A 44 4.85 -24.07 -17.60
C TYR A 44 5.47 -22.69 -17.77
N GLU A 45 6.14 -22.20 -16.73
CA GLU A 45 6.89 -20.95 -16.76
C GLU A 45 8.38 -21.26 -16.88
N ILE A 46 9.03 -20.76 -17.91
CA ILE A 46 10.46 -20.97 -18.17
C ILE A 46 11.23 -19.70 -17.83
N TYR A 47 12.16 -19.82 -16.88
CA TYR A 47 13.13 -18.80 -16.50
C TYR A 47 14.41 -19.08 -17.28
N LEU A 48 14.76 -18.23 -18.23
CA LEU A 48 15.86 -18.44 -19.17
C LEU A 48 17.05 -17.53 -18.88
N GLY A 49 18.25 -18.08 -19.06
CA GLY A 49 19.50 -17.37 -18.84
C GLY A 49 19.79 -17.17 -17.35
N LEU A 50 19.75 -18.25 -16.57
CA LEU A 50 19.97 -18.15 -15.12
C LEU A 50 21.39 -17.72 -14.78
N TYR A 51 21.57 -16.76 -13.88
CA TYR A 51 22.88 -16.28 -13.43
C TYR A 51 22.87 -15.93 -11.93
N ASN A 52 24.04 -15.93 -11.31
CA ASN A 52 24.17 -15.49 -9.91
C ASN A 52 24.20 -13.95 -9.83
N ASN A 53 23.35 -13.36 -8.99
CA ASN A 53 23.29 -11.90 -8.83
C ASN A 53 24.65 -11.30 -8.44
N CYS A 54 25.50 -12.03 -7.71
CA CYS A 54 26.83 -11.53 -7.34
C CYS A 54 27.69 -11.22 -8.57
N CYS A 55 27.67 -12.05 -9.62
CA CYS A 55 28.49 -11.83 -10.82
C CYS A 55 28.17 -10.50 -11.51
N LEU A 56 26.89 -10.13 -11.52
CA LEU A 56 26.42 -8.92 -12.15
C LEU A 56 26.71 -7.69 -11.29
N VAL A 57 26.55 -7.80 -9.98
CA VAL A 57 26.95 -6.75 -9.02
C VAL A 57 28.46 -6.50 -9.06
N ASP A 58 29.26 -7.56 -9.10
CA ASP A 58 30.72 -7.49 -9.23
C ASP A 58 31.10 -6.79 -10.54
N PHE A 59 30.47 -7.14 -11.67
CA PHE A 59 30.69 -6.46 -12.95
C PHE A 59 30.40 -4.95 -12.91
N ILE A 60 29.30 -4.54 -12.26
CA ILE A 60 28.97 -3.11 -12.11
C ILE A 60 29.99 -2.43 -11.19
N THR A 61 30.36 -3.09 -10.08
CA THR A 61 31.28 -2.55 -9.07
C THR A 61 32.69 -2.39 -9.63
N ASP A 62 33.18 -3.37 -10.39
CA ASP A 62 34.49 -3.31 -11.03
C ASP A 62 34.59 -2.17 -12.04
N LYS A 63 33.48 -1.85 -12.72
CA LYS A 63 33.45 -0.85 -13.79
C LYS A 63 33.11 0.56 -13.30
N TYR A 64 32.28 0.69 -12.27
CA TYR A 64 31.70 1.96 -11.82
C TYR A 64 31.72 2.17 -10.30
N GLY A 65 32.05 1.14 -9.53
CA GLY A 65 32.04 1.19 -8.06
C GLY A 65 33.15 2.04 -7.48
N ASP A 66 32.88 2.63 -6.32
CA ASP A 66 33.90 3.28 -5.52
C ASP A 66 34.76 2.20 -4.83
N LYS A 67 36.08 2.31 -4.96
CA LYS A 67 37.02 1.30 -4.43
C LYS A 67 37.01 1.26 -2.90
N ASP A 68 36.57 2.33 -2.27
CA ASP A 68 36.56 2.48 -0.81
C ASP A 68 35.25 2.00 -0.16
N ILE A 69 34.21 1.70 -0.96
CA ILE A 69 32.90 1.24 -0.46
C ILE A 69 32.50 -0.04 -1.19
N LEU A 70 32.73 -1.18 -0.54
CA LEU A 70 32.24 -2.46 -1.03
C LEU A 70 30.71 -2.52 -0.84
N PRO A 71 29.93 -2.82 -1.90
CA PRO A 71 28.50 -3.02 -1.74
C PRO A 71 28.21 -4.23 -0.85
N GLU A 72 27.03 -4.25 -0.23
CA GLU A 72 26.54 -5.46 0.45
C GLU A 72 26.53 -6.63 -0.52
N ARG A 73 27.02 -7.79 -0.07
CA ARG A 73 27.04 -9.00 -0.90
C ARG A 73 25.63 -9.42 -1.24
N VAL A 74 25.25 -9.27 -2.50
CA VAL A 74 23.99 -9.79 -3.01
C VAL A 74 24.12 -11.30 -3.23
N SER A 75 23.12 -12.04 -2.77
CA SER A 75 23.02 -13.49 -2.97
C SER A 75 21.74 -13.82 -3.75
N GLY A 76 21.72 -14.99 -4.39
CA GLY A 76 20.57 -15.48 -5.15
C GLY A 76 20.82 -15.60 -6.64
N ILE A 77 19.87 -16.24 -7.32
CA ILE A 77 19.93 -16.49 -8.76
C ILE A 77 18.84 -15.66 -9.43
N SER A 78 19.19 -14.97 -10.51
CA SER A 78 18.26 -14.26 -11.39
C SER A 78 18.21 -14.95 -12.77
N CYS A 79 17.45 -14.38 -13.69
CA CYS A 79 17.33 -14.82 -15.08
C CYS A 79 17.33 -13.62 -16.03
N LEU A 80 17.54 -13.86 -17.32
CA LEU A 80 17.46 -12.82 -18.35
C LEU A 80 16.02 -12.56 -18.78
N CYS A 81 15.20 -13.60 -18.91
CA CYS A 81 13.77 -13.45 -19.21
C CYS A 81 12.95 -14.64 -18.67
N ILE A 82 11.63 -14.47 -18.67
CA ILE A 82 10.65 -15.45 -18.21
C ILE A 82 9.57 -15.53 -19.27
N PHE A 83 9.10 -16.72 -19.64
CA PHE A 83 8.01 -16.87 -20.61
C PHE A 83 7.18 -18.12 -20.33
N LYS A 84 5.98 -18.21 -20.90
CA LYS A 84 5.05 -19.32 -20.63
C LYS A 84 4.85 -20.21 -21.86
N VAL A 85 4.66 -21.50 -21.62
CA VAL A 85 4.22 -22.48 -22.62
C VAL A 85 3.03 -23.28 -22.10
N ASP A 86 2.20 -23.78 -23.02
CA ASP A 86 1.06 -24.63 -22.73
C ASP A 86 1.48 -26.08 -22.34
N GLU A 87 0.51 -26.98 -22.17
CA GLU A 87 0.79 -28.38 -21.84
C GLU A 87 1.59 -29.15 -22.91
N ASN A 88 1.64 -28.64 -24.14
CA ASN A 88 2.31 -29.23 -25.30
C ASN A 88 3.69 -28.61 -25.56
N GLY A 89 4.07 -27.59 -24.79
CA GLY A 89 5.29 -26.81 -25.01
C GLY A 89 5.14 -25.77 -26.11
N GLU A 90 3.92 -25.43 -26.53
CA GLU A 90 3.67 -24.30 -27.44
C GLU A 90 3.74 -22.99 -26.67
N TYR A 91 4.42 -22.01 -27.25
CA TYR A 91 4.58 -20.71 -26.61
C TYR A 91 3.24 -19.98 -26.50
N ILE A 92 2.99 -19.42 -25.32
CA ILE A 92 1.86 -18.53 -25.10
C ILE A 92 2.32 -17.13 -25.49
N GLU A 93 1.86 -16.63 -26.63
CA GLU A 93 2.25 -15.31 -27.15
C GLU A 93 1.95 -14.19 -26.14
N ASN A 94 2.82 -13.16 -26.11
CA ASN A 94 2.75 -12.03 -25.17
C ASN A 94 2.91 -12.42 -23.69
N SER A 95 3.45 -13.61 -23.41
CA SER A 95 3.73 -14.05 -22.05
C SER A 95 5.16 -13.76 -21.58
N LEU A 96 6.04 -13.25 -22.45
CA LEU A 96 7.42 -12.94 -22.08
C LEU A 96 7.48 -11.75 -21.14
N LYS A 97 8.30 -11.90 -20.10
CA LYS A 97 8.62 -10.88 -19.11
C LYS A 97 10.12 -10.85 -18.88
N MET A 98 10.59 -9.72 -18.38
CA MET A 98 12.01 -9.49 -18.20
C MET A 98 12.28 -8.78 -16.88
N PRO A 99 13.27 -9.24 -16.10
CA PRO A 99 13.79 -8.47 -14.99
C PRO A 99 14.31 -7.10 -15.46
N THR A 100 14.14 -6.04 -14.65
CA THR A 100 14.56 -4.67 -15.01
C THR A 100 16.08 -4.50 -15.03
N LEU A 101 16.80 -5.27 -14.21
CA LEU A 101 18.23 -5.13 -14.02
C LEU A 101 19.05 -5.39 -15.30
N PRO A 102 18.83 -6.47 -16.08
CA PRO A 102 19.45 -6.65 -17.40
C PRO A 102 19.24 -5.45 -18.35
N TYR A 103 18.06 -4.86 -18.37
CA TYR A 103 17.79 -3.65 -19.16
C TYR A 103 18.55 -2.44 -18.61
N ALA A 104 18.53 -2.22 -17.29
CA ALA A 104 19.20 -1.10 -16.63
C ALA A 104 20.72 -1.10 -16.93
N ILE A 105 21.34 -2.27 -17.02
CA ILE A 105 22.75 -2.40 -17.42
C ILE A 105 22.95 -2.00 -18.88
N ASN A 106 22.05 -2.42 -19.77
CA ASN A 106 22.15 -2.04 -21.17
C ASN A 106 22.09 -0.51 -21.35
N GLU A 107 21.20 0.16 -20.60
CA GLU A 107 21.11 1.62 -20.54
C GLU A 107 22.36 2.28 -19.95
N LEU A 108 22.89 1.74 -18.84
CA LEU A 108 24.14 2.17 -18.21
C LEU A 108 25.31 2.12 -19.18
N LEU A 109 25.48 0.98 -19.87
CA LEU A 109 26.58 0.77 -20.81
C LEU A 109 26.46 1.63 -22.08
N SER A 110 25.24 1.97 -22.47
CA SER A 110 24.98 2.84 -23.62
C SER A 110 25.11 4.33 -23.30
N GLY A 111 25.33 4.70 -22.02
CA GLY A 111 25.36 6.10 -21.57
C GLY A 111 23.99 6.78 -21.51
N ASN A 112 22.90 6.00 -21.56
CA ASN A 112 21.52 6.49 -21.70
C ASN A 112 20.77 6.62 -20.36
N LEU A 113 21.41 6.41 -19.22
CA LEU A 113 20.75 6.47 -17.91
C LEU A 113 20.02 7.79 -17.63
N ASN A 114 20.52 8.90 -18.20
CA ASN A 114 19.92 10.21 -18.03
C ASN A 114 18.86 10.55 -19.11
N SER A 115 18.82 9.80 -20.22
CA SER A 115 17.87 10.02 -21.32
C SER A 115 16.63 9.12 -21.24
N SER A 116 16.69 7.97 -20.56
CA SER A 116 15.57 7.02 -20.40
C SER A 116 14.84 7.15 -19.06
N ASN A 117 14.32 8.34 -18.80
CA ASN A 117 13.51 8.65 -17.63
C ASN A 117 12.02 8.24 -17.79
N SER A 118 11.74 7.20 -18.57
CA SER A 118 10.38 6.70 -18.85
C SER A 118 10.31 5.18 -18.94
N SER A 119 9.20 4.61 -18.43
CA SER A 119 8.78 3.20 -18.65
C SER A 119 8.75 2.83 -20.12
N SER A 120 8.44 3.79 -21.00
CA SER A 120 8.27 3.54 -22.43
C SER A 120 9.45 2.83 -23.06
N ASN A 121 10.69 3.18 -22.67
CA ASN A 121 11.87 2.58 -23.27
C ASN A 121 12.09 1.13 -22.80
N PHE A 122 11.73 0.83 -21.55
CA PHE A 122 11.73 -0.54 -21.04
C PHE A 122 10.64 -1.37 -21.72
N ASP A 123 9.43 -0.82 -21.85
CA ASP A 123 8.31 -1.48 -22.53
C ASP A 123 8.62 -1.74 -24.01
N ASP A 124 9.21 -0.77 -24.71
CA ASP A 124 9.60 -0.91 -26.11
C ASP A 124 10.76 -1.90 -26.28
N PHE A 125 11.72 -1.93 -25.36
CA PHE A 125 12.75 -2.99 -25.32
C PHE A 125 12.11 -4.36 -25.08
N GLY A 126 11.15 -4.46 -24.16
CA GLY A 126 10.37 -5.66 -23.89
C GLY A 126 9.63 -6.16 -25.13
N LYS A 127 8.95 -5.27 -25.87
CA LYS A 127 8.28 -5.60 -27.14
C LYS A 127 9.25 -6.10 -28.21
N CYS A 128 10.46 -5.55 -28.27
CA CYS A 128 11.49 -6.04 -29.20
C CYS A 128 11.88 -7.50 -28.89
N ILE A 129 12.06 -7.82 -27.60
CA ILE A 129 12.37 -9.19 -27.16
C ILE A 129 11.17 -10.13 -27.34
N GLU A 130 9.94 -9.65 -27.12
CA GLU A 130 8.70 -10.40 -27.41
C GLU A 130 8.58 -10.75 -28.90
N GLY A 131 8.85 -9.81 -29.82
CA GLY A 131 8.86 -10.11 -31.26
C GLY A 131 9.88 -11.19 -31.64
N LEU A 132 11.01 -11.23 -30.93
CA LEU A 132 12.00 -12.30 -31.03
C LEU A 132 11.51 -13.64 -30.49
N ALA A 133 10.77 -13.62 -29.38
CA ALA A 133 10.13 -14.80 -28.82
C ALA A 133 9.09 -15.36 -29.79
N ILE A 134 8.13 -14.56 -30.27
CA ILE A 134 7.09 -14.99 -31.22
C ILE A 134 7.70 -15.59 -32.49
N SER A 135 8.77 -15.00 -33.02
CA SER A 135 9.43 -15.51 -34.22
C SER A 135 10.26 -16.79 -34.01
N THR A 136 10.60 -17.15 -32.78
CA THR A 136 11.53 -18.25 -32.46
C THR A 136 10.90 -19.37 -31.65
N LEU A 137 10.23 -19.03 -30.55
CA LEU A 137 9.58 -19.93 -29.60
C LEU A 137 8.21 -20.34 -30.16
N LYS A 138 8.16 -21.21 -31.18
CA LYS A 138 6.87 -21.77 -31.62
C LYS A 138 6.50 -22.99 -30.79
N LYS A 139 7.28 -24.06 -30.95
CA LYS A 139 7.21 -25.28 -30.16
C LYS A 139 8.53 -25.46 -29.43
N VAL A 140 8.50 -25.35 -28.13
CA VAL A 140 9.68 -25.23 -27.29
C VAL A 140 10.23 -26.61 -26.96
N ASP A 141 11.45 -26.87 -27.43
CA ASP A 141 12.31 -27.98 -27.07
C ASP A 141 13.71 -27.48 -26.67
N TYR A 142 14.64 -28.39 -26.38
CA TYR A 142 16.00 -28.02 -25.98
C TYR A 142 16.74 -27.21 -27.06
N TYR A 143 16.55 -27.54 -28.34
CA TYR A 143 17.20 -26.86 -29.45
C TYR A 143 16.67 -25.42 -29.58
N ILE A 144 15.34 -25.25 -29.54
CA ILE A 144 14.69 -23.95 -29.63
C ILE A 144 15.06 -23.04 -28.44
N ILE A 145 15.19 -23.60 -27.24
CA ILE A 145 15.69 -22.85 -26.07
C ILE A 145 17.11 -22.33 -26.30
N ASP A 146 18.03 -23.18 -26.76
CA ASP A 146 19.42 -22.76 -27.01
C ASP A 146 19.51 -21.72 -28.15
N VAL A 147 18.70 -21.87 -29.22
CA VAL A 147 18.61 -20.89 -30.31
C VAL A 147 18.11 -19.54 -29.78
N PHE A 148 17.01 -19.54 -29.01
CA PHE A 148 16.46 -18.32 -28.45
C PHE A 148 17.41 -17.66 -27.46
N LEU A 149 18.06 -18.44 -26.58
CA LEU A 149 19.08 -17.95 -25.67
C LEU A 149 20.25 -17.29 -26.41
N CYS A 150 20.72 -17.88 -27.52
CA CYS A 150 21.78 -17.27 -28.33
C CYS A 150 21.34 -15.93 -28.92
N LYS A 151 20.11 -15.83 -29.44
CA LYS A 151 19.56 -14.56 -29.92
C LYS A 151 19.44 -13.54 -28.79
N LEU A 152 19.00 -13.96 -27.60
CA LEU A 152 18.87 -13.11 -26.41
C LEU A 152 20.23 -12.56 -25.95
N LEU A 153 21.27 -13.40 -25.92
CA LEU A 153 22.63 -12.98 -25.56
C LEU A 153 23.23 -11.97 -26.57
N ASN A 154 22.80 -12.00 -27.84
CA ASN A 154 23.21 -10.99 -28.82
C ASN A 154 22.64 -9.60 -28.51
N TYR A 155 21.51 -9.53 -27.79
CA TYR A 155 20.96 -8.27 -27.25
C TYR A 155 21.70 -7.86 -25.98
N PHE A 156 22.06 -8.81 -25.13
CA PHE A 156 22.86 -8.58 -23.92
C PHE A 156 24.35 -8.86 -24.15
N GLN A 157 24.99 -8.14 -25.08
CA GLN A 157 26.39 -8.38 -25.47
C GLN A 157 27.40 -8.29 -24.30
N TRP A 158 26.99 -7.65 -23.20
CA TRP A 158 27.77 -7.52 -21.98
C TRP A 158 27.72 -8.76 -21.07
N PHE A 159 26.84 -9.71 -21.33
CA PHE A 159 26.67 -10.90 -20.50
C PHE A 159 27.81 -11.91 -20.74
N ASP A 160 28.61 -12.19 -19.71
CA ASP A 160 29.62 -13.25 -19.78
C ASP A 160 28.95 -14.63 -19.57
N LYS A 161 29.16 -15.54 -20.51
CA LYS A 161 28.66 -16.92 -20.43
C LYS A 161 29.18 -17.68 -19.20
N LYS A 162 30.29 -17.24 -18.58
CA LYS A 162 30.78 -17.80 -17.31
C LYS A 162 29.85 -17.51 -16.12
N TRP A 163 28.94 -16.54 -16.25
CA TRP A 163 27.99 -16.18 -15.19
C TRP A 163 26.80 -17.11 -15.09
N PHE A 164 26.63 -18.05 -16.04
CA PHE A 164 25.53 -19.00 -15.97
C PHE A 164 25.55 -19.77 -14.64
N SER A 165 24.37 -19.91 -14.06
CA SER A 165 24.18 -20.63 -12.81
C SER A 165 24.68 -22.07 -12.92
N PRO A 166 25.34 -22.62 -11.87
CA PRO A 166 25.72 -24.02 -11.84
C PRO A 166 24.51 -24.97 -11.86
N LEU A 167 23.31 -24.47 -11.53
CA LEU A 167 22.06 -25.23 -11.62
C LEU A 167 21.61 -25.43 -13.08
N GLY A 168 22.05 -24.57 -14.00
CA GLY A 168 21.71 -24.65 -15.41
C GLY A 168 21.46 -23.32 -16.08
N LYS A 169 21.15 -23.37 -17.38
CA LYS A 169 20.83 -22.19 -18.19
C LYS A 169 19.36 -21.78 -18.07
N PHE A 170 18.48 -22.73 -17.73
CA PHE A 170 17.06 -22.45 -17.55
C PHE A 170 16.44 -23.29 -16.43
N LYS A 171 15.38 -22.73 -15.84
CA LYS A 171 14.48 -23.39 -14.88
C LYS A 171 13.08 -23.42 -15.48
N VAL A 172 12.36 -24.51 -15.31
CA VAL A 172 10.95 -24.66 -15.63
C VAL A 172 10.17 -24.82 -14.33
N GLU A 173 9.10 -24.06 -14.17
CA GLU A 173 8.16 -24.18 -13.07
C GLU A 173 6.79 -24.61 -13.57
N GLU A 174 6.23 -25.63 -12.94
CA GLU A 174 4.90 -26.13 -13.27
C GLU A 174 3.81 -25.33 -12.53
N LYS A 175 2.84 -24.78 -13.28
CA LYS A 175 1.68 -24.07 -12.74
C LYS A 175 0.37 -24.76 -13.15
N VAL A 176 -0.58 -24.82 -12.22
CA VAL A 176 -1.93 -25.34 -12.51
C VAL A 176 -2.71 -24.25 -13.23
N ILE A 177 -3.45 -24.59 -14.28
CA ILE A 177 -4.41 -23.70 -14.92
C ILE A 177 -5.49 -23.37 -13.88
N LYS A 178 -5.34 -22.27 -13.16
CA LYS A 178 -6.46 -21.65 -12.47
C LYS A 178 -7.22 -20.86 -13.52
N LEU A 179 -8.52 -21.11 -13.66
CA LEU A 179 -9.42 -20.18 -14.37
C LEU A 179 -9.13 -18.78 -13.84
N GLU A 180 -8.72 -17.91 -14.74
CA GLU A 180 -8.11 -16.61 -14.48
C GLU A 180 -8.90 -15.83 -13.43
N ASN A 181 -8.21 -15.43 -12.36
CA ASN A 181 -8.46 -14.09 -11.85
C ASN A 181 -7.40 -13.25 -12.54
N GLU A 182 -7.81 -12.40 -13.48
CA GLU A 182 -6.96 -11.45 -14.25
C GLU A 182 -6.15 -10.47 -13.34
N ASP A 183 -6.37 -10.51 -12.02
CA ASP A 183 -5.77 -9.63 -11.02
C ASP A 183 -4.63 -10.28 -10.18
N GLU A 184 -3.90 -11.29 -10.66
CA GLU A 184 -2.63 -11.65 -10.02
C GLU A 184 -1.60 -10.57 -10.39
N PRO A 185 -1.09 -9.78 -9.42
CA PRO A 185 -0.15 -8.71 -9.72
C PRO A 185 1.07 -9.30 -10.43
N ASP A 186 1.59 -8.57 -11.42
CA ASP A 186 2.79 -8.96 -12.16
C ASP A 186 4.00 -9.07 -11.23
N THR A 187 4.15 -10.21 -10.56
CA THR A 187 5.26 -10.56 -9.66
C THR A 187 6.62 -10.66 -10.36
N TYR A 188 6.65 -10.43 -11.66
CA TYR A 188 7.83 -10.51 -12.52
C TYR A 188 8.43 -9.12 -12.81
N LEU A 189 7.77 -8.03 -12.36
CA LEU A 189 8.35 -6.69 -12.35
C LEU A 189 9.16 -6.53 -11.06
N ASN A 190 10.48 -6.44 -11.20
CA ASN A 190 11.44 -6.51 -10.08
C ASN A 190 11.23 -5.50 -8.96
N SER A 191 10.58 -4.37 -9.25
CA SER A 191 10.28 -3.38 -8.25
C SER A 191 8.80 -3.12 -8.16
N PHE A 192 8.29 -3.32 -6.95
CA PHE A 192 6.97 -2.89 -6.53
C PHE A 192 6.78 -1.36 -6.65
N TYR A 193 7.85 -0.56 -6.68
CA TYR A 193 7.79 0.90 -6.59
C TYR A 193 7.89 1.63 -7.93
N LEU A 194 8.41 1.01 -9.00
CA LEU A 194 8.69 1.72 -10.26
C LEU A 194 7.44 2.37 -10.86
N SER A 195 6.35 1.61 -10.97
CA SER A 195 5.07 2.12 -11.50
C SER A 195 4.49 3.24 -10.65
N ASP A 196 4.65 3.14 -9.32
CA ASP A 196 4.17 4.15 -8.38
C ASP A 196 4.99 5.43 -8.49
N ILE A 197 6.32 5.33 -8.58
CA ILE A 197 7.21 6.47 -8.78
C ILE A 197 6.90 7.17 -10.11
N GLU A 198 6.66 6.42 -11.19
CA GLU A 198 6.25 7.00 -12.48
C GLU A 198 4.92 7.74 -12.39
N ASN A 199 3.94 7.15 -11.70
CA ASN A 199 2.66 7.81 -11.49
C ASN A 199 2.87 9.13 -10.72
N ILE A 200 3.67 9.12 -9.66
CA ILE A 200 4.01 10.32 -8.89
C ILE A 200 4.70 11.37 -9.79
N ILE A 201 5.65 10.98 -10.65
CA ILE A 201 6.29 11.90 -11.61
C ILE A 201 5.26 12.53 -12.54
N ARG A 202 4.31 11.74 -13.09
CA ARG A 202 3.23 12.26 -13.94
C ARG A 202 2.34 13.25 -13.18
N GLN A 203 1.97 12.92 -11.93
CA GLN A 203 1.18 13.82 -11.09
C GLN A 203 1.91 15.13 -10.78
N VAL A 204 3.21 15.07 -10.49
CA VAL A 204 4.04 16.27 -10.24
C VAL A 204 4.15 17.15 -11.48
N LYS A 205 4.33 16.57 -12.67
CA LYS A 205 4.34 17.32 -13.95
C LYS A 205 3.02 18.02 -14.24
N ASN A 206 1.91 17.47 -13.77
CA ASN A 206 0.58 18.05 -13.89
C ASN A 206 0.21 18.98 -12.71
N ASP A 207 1.16 19.31 -11.84
CA ASP A 207 0.96 20.07 -10.60
C ASP A 207 -0.14 19.50 -9.68
N ASN A 208 -0.34 18.18 -9.73
CA ASN A 208 -1.37 17.47 -8.99
C ASN A 208 -0.79 16.70 -7.79
N TYR A 209 -0.27 17.41 -6.80
CA TYR A 209 0.26 16.79 -5.58
C TYR A 209 -0.03 17.64 -4.35
N GLY A 210 -0.33 16.97 -3.23
CA GLY A 210 -0.68 17.63 -1.97
C GLY A 210 0.52 18.22 -1.23
N LYS A 211 0.23 19.10 -0.27
CA LYS A 211 1.24 19.77 0.57
C LYS A 211 2.06 18.77 1.38
N ALA A 212 1.46 17.68 1.83
CA ALA A 212 2.14 16.64 2.61
C ALA A 212 3.30 16.01 1.83
N PHE A 213 3.04 15.58 0.58
CA PHE A 213 4.07 15.03 -0.30
C PHE A 213 5.16 16.05 -0.59
N LYS A 214 4.80 17.30 -0.88
CA LYS A 214 5.76 18.39 -1.12
C LYS A 214 6.71 18.59 0.07
N LEU A 215 6.17 18.69 1.28
CA LEU A 215 6.97 18.85 2.50
C LEU A 215 7.90 17.66 2.73
N PHE A 216 7.39 16.44 2.51
CA PHE A 216 8.18 15.21 2.65
C PHE A 216 9.35 15.17 1.65
N ILE A 217 9.08 15.36 0.36
CA ILE A 217 10.08 15.18 -0.70
C ILE A 217 11.07 16.34 -0.76
N SER A 218 10.64 17.58 -0.51
CA SER A 218 11.53 18.74 -0.49
C SER A 218 12.52 18.65 0.67
N GLN A 219 12.09 18.10 1.81
CA GLN A 219 12.82 18.15 3.09
C GLN A 219 13.23 19.58 3.46
N ASP A 220 12.37 20.56 3.12
CA ASP A 220 12.63 21.97 3.41
C ASP A 220 12.76 22.12 4.92
N ARG A 221 14.01 22.27 5.39
CA ARG A 221 14.31 22.46 6.80
C ARG A 221 13.76 23.84 7.18
N LYS A 222 12.66 23.86 7.93
CA LYS A 222 12.27 25.08 8.65
C LYS A 222 13.46 25.50 9.52
N LEU A 223 13.95 26.72 9.31
CA LEU A 223 15.08 27.28 10.04
C LEU A 223 14.73 27.50 11.53
N ASP A 224 13.45 27.69 11.83
CA ASP A 224 12.94 27.94 13.18
C ASP A 224 12.53 26.64 13.89
N ARG A 225 13.49 25.78 14.21
CA ARG A 225 13.24 24.61 15.06
C ARG A 225 13.17 25.03 16.53
N VAL A 226 12.15 24.57 17.23
CA VAL A 226 12.02 24.73 18.69
C VAL A 226 12.58 23.50 19.37
N ASP A 227 13.57 23.67 20.24
CA ASP A 227 13.97 22.64 21.20
C ASP A 227 12.91 22.55 22.30
N ILE A 228 12.06 21.54 22.22
CA ILE A 228 10.93 21.36 23.15
C ILE A 228 11.43 20.91 24.53
N GLU A 229 12.52 20.14 24.61
CA GLU A 229 13.01 19.61 25.88
C GLU A 229 13.44 20.71 26.85
N ASN A 230 14.00 21.79 26.31
CA ASN A 230 14.49 22.92 27.08
C ASN A 230 13.55 24.14 27.06
N ASN A 231 12.35 24.03 26.49
CA ASN A 231 11.41 25.14 26.36
C ASN A 231 10.08 24.89 27.09
N LYS A 232 10.10 25.09 28.41
CA LYS A 232 8.93 24.91 29.28
C LYS A 232 7.76 25.83 28.89
N GLU A 233 8.02 27.10 28.56
CA GLU A 233 6.98 28.05 28.14
C GLU A 233 6.26 27.57 26.87
N PHE A 234 7.00 26.97 25.93
CA PHE A 234 6.40 26.40 24.74
C PHE A 234 5.50 25.19 25.07
N ILE A 235 5.95 24.27 25.93
CA ILE A 235 5.14 23.14 26.40
C ILE A 235 3.86 23.66 27.09
N GLU A 236 3.99 24.61 28.01
CA GLU A 236 2.85 25.23 28.71
C GLU A 236 1.90 25.91 27.72
N LYS A 237 2.42 26.59 26.70
CA LYS A 237 1.62 27.19 25.62
C LYS A 237 0.85 26.16 24.81
N VAL A 238 1.45 25.02 24.49
CA VAL A 238 0.81 23.92 23.75
C VAL A 238 -0.30 23.26 24.58
N LEU A 239 -0.09 23.14 25.88
CA LEU A 239 -1.02 22.48 26.81
C LEU A 239 -2.13 23.40 27.35
N GLN A 240 -2.23 24.64 26.88
CA GLN A 240 -3.31 25.55 27.28
C GLN A 240 -4.69 24.95 27.02
N PRO A 241 -5.69 25.19 27.89
CA PRO A 241 -7.03 24.61 27.77
C PRO A 241 -7.68 24.78 26.39
N LYS A 242 -7.52 25.94 25.76
CA LYS A 242 -8.01 26.19 24.40
C LYS A 242 -7.49 25.21 23.34
N ASN A 243 -6.30 24.64 23.54
CA ASN A 243 -5.67 23.67 22.63
C ASN A 243 -6.01 22.22 22.98
N ILE A 244 -6.76 21.96 24.06
CA ILE A 244 -7.21 20.60 24.40
C ILE A 244 -8.10 20.09 23.25
N PRO A 245 -7.88 18.88 22.71
CA PRO A 245 -8.71 18.35 21.65
C PRO A 245 -10.17 18.19 22.07
N MET A 246 -11.11 18.27 21.12
CA MET A 246 -12.56 18.14 21.41
C MET A 246 -12.98 16.70 21.73
N SER A 247 -12.05 15.76 21.63
CA SER A 247 -12.29 14.36 21.88
C SER A 247 -11.08 13.70 22.53
N LYS A 248 -11.36 12.57 23.16
CA LYS A 248 -10.38 11.68 23.77
C LYS A 248 -10.84 10.25 23.51
N TRP A 249 -9.92 9.34 23.24
CA TRP A 249 -10.25 7.94 23.16
C TRP A 249 -10.78 7.45 24.52
N PRO A 250 -11.86 6.64 24.56
CA PRO A 250 -12.50 6.25 25.81
C PRO A 250 -11.71 5.15 26.52
N SER A 251 -10.57 5.53 27.08
CA SER A 251 -9.65 4.66 27.83
C SER A 251 -9.39 5.26 29.20
N LYS A 252 -9.31 4.40 30.23
CA LYS A 252 -8.93 4.82 31.58
C LYS A 252 -7.48 5.34 31.67
N TYR A 253 -6.65 4.98 30.70
CA TYR A 253 -5.26 5.43 30.62
C TYR A 253 -5.19 6.78 29.87
N GLY A 254 -4.67 7.81 30.53
CA GLY A 254 -4.38 9.11 29.90
C GLY A 254 -3.04 9.12 29.18
N LEU A 255 -2.84 10.13 28.33
CA LEU A 255 -1.56 10.39 27.69
C LEU A 255 -0.52 10.92 28.69
N SER A 256 0.74 10.55 28.50
CA SER A 256 1.86 11.22 29.16
C SER A 256 2.01 12.66 28.64
N LEU A 257 2.75 13.50 29.37
CA LEU A 257 2.97 14.91 29.02
C LEU A 257 3.37 15.10 27.55
N MET A 258 4.42 14.40 27.11
CA MET A 258 4.95 14.54 25.75
C MET A 258 4.03 13.92 24.68
N GLN A 259 3.24 12.89 25.04
CA GLN A 259 2.22 12.37 24.15
C GLN A 259 1.11 13.40 23.94
N GLN A 260 0.64 14.07 25.00
CA GLN A 260 -0.37 15.12 24.89
C GLN A 260 0.13 16.32 24.09
N VAL A 261 1.38 16.76 24.32
CA VAL A 261 2.04 17.80 23.51
C VAL A 261 2.05 17.40 22.03
N SER A 262 2.40 16.15 21.73
CA SER A 262 2.44 15.64 20.36
C SER A 262 1.05 15.60 19.72
N VAL A 263 0.01 15.17 20.44
CA VAL A 263 -1.37 15.18 19.95
C VAL A 263 -1.83 16.60 19.66
N ASN A 264 -1.69 17.53 20.62
CA ASN A 264 -2.10 18.92 20.45
C ASN A 264 -1.40 19.59 19.26
N LEU A 265 -0.08 19.40 19.11
CA LEU A 265 0.67 19.94 17.99
C LEU A 265 0.25 19.29 16.66
N SER A 266 0.10 17.97 16.64
CA SER A 266 -0.29 17.25 15.42
C SER A 266 -1.64 17.72 14.90
N LEU A 267 -2.67 17.81 15.76
CA LEU A 267 -4.01 18.27 15.36
C LEU A 267 -4.00 19.75 14.92
N LYS A 268 -3.18 20.58 15.55
CA LYS A 268 -3.02 21.98 15.18
C LYS A 268 -2.30 22.16 13.83
N GLU A 269 -1.23 21.41 13.58
CA GLU A 269 -0.41 21.53 12.38
C GLU A 269 -1.02 20.82 11.16
N LEU A 270 -1.82 19.76 11.38
CA LEU A 270 -2.44 18.93 10.35
C LEU A 270 -3.89 19.31 10.03
N ASN A 271 -4.40 20.45 10.52
CA ASN A 271 -5.81 20.85 10.39
C ASN A 271 -6.38 20.83 8.95
N GLU A 272 -5.53 20.92 7.93
CA GLU A 272 -5.95 20.75 6.52
C GLU A 272 -5.04 19.75 5.81
N GLU A 273 -3.75 20.06 5.69
CA GLU A 273 -2.74 19.18 5.08
C GLU A 273 -1.35 19.46 5.67
N GLY A 274 -0.57 18.40 5.84
CA GLY A 274 0.83 18.52 6.27
C GLY A 274 1.51 17.20 6.55
N VAL A 275 2.70 17.29 7.12
CA VAL A 275 3.45 16.16 7.67
C VAL A 275 3.84 16.54 9.09
N PHE A 276 3.57 15.64 10.02
CA PHE A 276 3.99 15.77 11.40
C PHE A 276 4.72 14.49 11.79
N SER A 277 5.90 14.63 12.42
CA SER A 277 6.71 13.49 12.85
C SER A 277 6.72 13.42 14.36
N VAL A 278 6.52 12.22 14.89
CA VAL A 278 6.64 11.92 16.31
C VAL A 278 7.70 10.86 16.51
N ASN A 279 8.75 11.22 17.23
CA ASN A 279 9.74 10.25 17.67
C ASN A 279 9.22 9.54 18.92
N GLY A 280 9.21 8.21 18.90
CA GLY A 280 8.88 7.39 20.05
C GLY A 280 9.84 6.22 20.16
N PRO A 281 10.65 6.11 21.21
CA PRO A 281 11.41 4.90 21.54
C PRO A 281 10.50 3.66 21.69
N PRO A 282 11.05 2.43 21.71
CA PRO A 282 10.28 1.22 22.03
C PRO A 282 9.56 1.36 23.39
N GLY A 283 8.30 0.91 23.47
CA GLY A 283 7.52 0.94 24.71
C GLY A 283 6.85 2.29 25.07
N THR A 284 7.04 3.36 24.30
CA THR A 284 6.50 4.70 24.64
C THR A 284 5.03 4.94 24.24
N GLY A 285 4.22 3.88 24.09
CA GLY A 285 2.78 4.01 23.86
C GLY A 285 2.37 4.72 22.57
N LYS A 286 3.08 4.51 21.45
CA LYS A 286 2.75 5.11 20.14
C LYS A 286 1.31 4.81 19.69
N THR A 287 0.81 3.60 19.95
CA THR A 287 -0.58 3.23 19.66
C THR A 287 -1.56 4.05 20.50
N THR A 288 -1.23 4.37 21.76
CA THR A 288 -2.07 5.21 22.62
C THR A 288 -2.20 6.63 22.07
N LEU A 289 -1.11 7.19 21.55
CA LEU A 289 -1.15 8.49 20.87
C LEU A 289 -2.05 8.46 19.62
N LEU A 290 -1.94 7.40 18.80
CA LEU A 290 -2.76 7.24 17.59
C LEU A 290 -4.26 7.15 17.90
N ARG A 291 -4.64 6.51 19.02
CA ARG A 291 -6.04 6.41 19.46
C ARG A 291 -6.69 7.79 19.61
N ASP A 292 -6.01 8.73 20.28
CA ASP A 292 -6.56 10.08 20.47
C ASP A 292 -6.62 10.87 19.15
N ILE A 293 -5.69 10.65 18.21
CA ILE A 293 -5.80 11.24 16.86
C ILE A 293 -7.03 10.68 16.14
N ILE A 294 -7.25 9.36 16.16
CA ILE A 294 -8.41 8.71 15.53
C ILE A 294 -9.71 9.21 16.16
N ALA A 295 -9.77 9.36 17.49
CA ALA A 295 -10.94 9.90 18.18
C ALA A 295 -11.31 11.29 17.64
N ASN A 296 -10.33 12.17 17.41
CA ASN A 296 -10.57 13.50 16.87
C ASN A 296 -11.09 13.46 15.44
N ILE A 297 -10.53 12.61 14.59
CA ILE A 297 -11.03 12.41 13.21
C ILE A 297 -12.49 11.94 13.21
N VAL A 298 -12.86 11.03 14.12
CA VAL A 298 -14.24 10.53 14.26
C VAL A 298 -15.19 11.64 14.74
N VAL A 299 -14.79 12.41 15.76
CA VAL A 299 -15.62 13.51 16.30
C VAL A 299 -15.76 14.66 15.32
N ASP A 300 -14.71 15.01 14.58
CA ASP A 300 -14.78 16.04 13.53
C ASP A 300 -15.73 15.63 12.41
N ARG A 301 -15.70 14.36 12.00
CA ARG A 301 -16.66 13.80 11.04
C ARG A 301 -18.09 13.84 11.59
N ALA A 302 -18.28 13.47 12.85
CA ALA A 302 -19.59 13.51 13.51
C ALA A 302 -20.12 14.94 13.60
N LYS A 303 -19.26 15.93 13.86
CA LYS A 303 -19.61 17.35 13.84
C LYS A 303 -20.11 17.78 12.47
N LYS A 304 -19.45 17.38 11.38
CA LYS A 304 -19.95 17.63 10.01
C LYS A 304 -21.27 16.91 9.74
N LEU A 305 -21.41 15.66 10.17
CA LEU A 305 -22.64 14.90 9.98
C LEU A 305 -23.82 15.54 10.73
N SER A 306 -23.59 16.14 11.90
CA SER A 306 -24.62 16.84 12.68
C SER A 306 -25.16 18.12 12.01
N GLN A 307 -24.53 18.59 10.93
CA GLN A 307 -25.03 19.75 10.17
C GLN A 307 -26.20 19.40 9.26
N TYR A 308 -26.40 18.11 8.97
CA TYR A 308 -27.50 17.64 8.14
C TYR A 308 -28.78 17.48 8.96
N ASN A 309 -29.91 17.91 8.38
CA ASN A 309 -31.20 17.74 9.03
C ASN A 309 -31.63 16.27 8.96
N ASN A 310 -31.37 15.59 7.84
CA ASN A 310 -31.58 14.16 7.69
C ASN A 310 -30.28 13.48 7.22
N PRO A 311 -29.93 12.29 7.73
CA PRO A 311 -28.69 11.61 7.38
C PRO A 311 -28.64 11.22 5.90
N GLU A 312 -29.77 11.02 5.24
CA GLU A 312 -29.85 10.73 3.80
C GLU A 312 -29.33 11.89 2.93
N GLU A 313 -29.39 13.13 3.42
CA GLU A 313 -28.87 14.31 2.70
C GLU A 313 -27.36 14.25 2.51
N ALA A 314 -26.66 13.44 3.32
CA ALA A 314 -25.24 13.15 3.16
C ALA A 314 -24.92 12.34 1.89
N PHE A 315 -25.93 11.76 1.22
CA PHE A 315 -25.76 10.89 0.08
C PHE A 315 -26.43 11.48 -1.17
N LYS A 316 -25.63 11.90 -2.13
CA LYS A 316 -26.09 12.53 -3.38
C LYS A 316 -26.10 11.50 -4.51
N LYS A 317 -27.18 11.44 -5.29
CA LYS A 317 -27.22 10.56 -6.47
C LYS A 317 -26.10 10.98 -7.44
N SER A 318 -25.31 10.00 -7.89
CA SER A 318 -24.32 10.18 -8.93
C SER A 318 -24.98 10.45 -10.28
N ASN A 319 -24.42 11.37 -11.05
CA ASN A 319 -24.75 11.54 -12.47
C ASN A 319 -24.05 10.49 -13.34
N SER A 320 -23.06 9.77 -12.80
CA SER A 320 -22.34 8.70 -13.48
C SER A 320 -23.04 7.35 -13.27
N VAL A 321 -23.23 6.63 -14.37
CA VAL A 321 -23.73 5.25 -14.36
C VAL A 321 -22.53 4.30 -14.37
N VAL A 322 -22.47 3.39 -13.40
CA VAL A 322 -21.48 2.29 -13.39
C VAL A 322 -22.14 1.01 -13.86
N LYS A 323 -21.39 0.15 -14.57
CA LYS A 323 -21.85 -1.17 -14.97
C LYS A 323 -21.47 -2.19 -13.90
N VAL A 324 -22.46 -2.83 -13.29
CA VAL A 324 -22.26 -3.91 -12.32
C VAL A 324 -22.39 -5.25 -13.04
N THR A 325 -21.31 -6.04 -13.01
CA THR A 325 -21.31 -7.40 -13.56
C THR A 325 -21.80 -8.39 -12.53
N MET A 326 -22.89 -9.08 -12.82
CA MET A 326 -23.44 -10.13 -11.98
C MET A 326 -22.66 -11.44 -12.13
N LYS A 327 -22.85 -12.38 -11.21
CA LYS A 327 -22.20 -13.72 -11.26
C LYS A 327 -22.47 -14.50 -12.55
N ASN A 328 -23.56 -14.20 -13.26
CA ASN A 328 -23.91 -14.81 -14.55
C ASN A 328 -23.36 -14.05 -15.77
N GLY A 329 -22.44 -13.10 -15.56
CA GLY A 329 -21.82 -12.29 -16.61
C GLY A 329 -22.69 -11.15 -17.16
N LYS A 330 -23.95 -11.02 -16.76
CA LYS A 330 -24.81 -9.91 -17.20
C LYS A 330 -24.40 -8.60 -16.53
N GLN A 331 -24.30 -7.54 -17.33
CA GLN A 331 -24.02 -6.19 -16.86
C GLN A 331 -25.31 -5.39 -16.70
N PHE A 332 -25.44 -4.69 -15.57
CA PHE A 332 -26.57 -3.82 -15.29
C PHE A 332 -26.09 -2.39 -15.02
N PRO A 333 -26.76 -1.37 -15.57
CA PRO A 333 -26.48 0.01 -15.20
C PRO A 333 -26.93 0.25 -13.75
N TYR A 334 -26.07 0.86 -12.95
CA TYR A 334 -26.34 1.26 -11.57
C TYR A 334 -25.92 2.70 -11.35
N ASN A 335 -26.77 3.48 -10.68
CA ASN A 335 -26.50 4.86 -10.32
C ASN A 335 -26.15 4.91 -8.83
N PRO A 336 -24.85 4.96 -8.46
CA PRO A 336 -24.46 4.93 -7.06
C PRO A 336 -24.83 6.24 -6.38
N TYR A 337 -25.03 6.16 -5.07
CA TYR A 337 -25.02 7.34 -4.21
C TYR A 337 -23.58 7.66 -3.82
N ILE A 338 -23.21 8.93 -3.91
CA ILE A 338 -21.89 9.45 -3.56
C ILE A 338 -22.03 10.24 -2.26
N LEU A 339 -21.12 9.98 -1.33
CA LEU A 339 -21.02 10.73 -0.08
C LEU A 339 -20.71 12.21 -0.36
N ASP A 340 -21.36 13.11 0.37
CA ASP A 340 -21.09 14.55 0.30
C ASP A 340 -19.61 14.84 0.60
N LYS A 341 -19.04 15.85 -0.08
CA LYS A 341 -17.64 16.24 0.04
C LYS A 341 -17.26 16.63 1.47
N GLU A 342 -18.20 17.22 2.22
CA GLU A 342 -18.00 17.63 3.63
C GLU A 342 -17.78 16.44 4.58
N LEU A 343 -18.09 15.21 4.15
CA LEU A 343 -17.90 13.98 4.92
C LEU A 343 -16.78 13.09 4.36
N LYS A 344 -16.06 13.56 3.33
CA LYS A 344 -14.83 12.93 2.81
C LYS A 344 -13.62 13.46 3.58
N GLY A 345 -12.49 12.76 3.50
CA GLY A 345 -11.23 13.17 4.15
C GLY A 345 -11.04 12.65 5.57
N TYR A 346 -12.03 11.95 6.14
CA TYR A 346 -11.96 11.36 7.49
C TYR A 346 -11.53 9.89 7.50
N GLY A 347 -11.03 9.37 6.38
CA GLY A 347 -10.48 8.03 6.29
C GLY A 347 -9.07 7.98 6.88
N VAL A 348 -8.77 6.94 7.66
CA VAL A 348 -7.44 6.72 8.23
C VAL A 348 -6.80 5.51 7.57
N THR A 349 -5.64 5.71 6.95
CA THR A 349 -4.83 4.63 6.40
C THR A 349 -3.55 4.50 7.22
N ILE A 350 -3.33 3.35 7.82
CA ILE A 350 -2.11 3.04 8.58
C ILE A 350 -1.22 2.16 7.70
N VAL A 351 0.03 2.59 7.52
CA VAL A 351 1.02 1.88 6.71
C VAL A 351 2.28 1.60 7.53
N SER A 352 2.92 0.46 7.27
CA SER A 352 4.22 0.10 7.84
C SER A 352 4.95 -0.83 6.89
N ASN A 353 6.28 -0.83 6.95
CA ASN A 353 7.11 -1.85 6.32
C ASN A 353 7.07 -3.20 7.07
N ASN A 354 6.44 -3.25 8.25
CA ASN A 354 6.21 -4.47 9.00
C ASN A 354 4.72 -4.82 9.00
N ASN A 355 4.34 -5.82 8.20
CA ASN A 355 2.96 -6.29 8.09
C ASN A 355 2.35 -6.68 9.45
N ASN A 356 3.14 -7.29 10.34
CA ASN A 356 2.66 -7.67 11.67
C ASN A 356 2.34 -6.45 12.53
N ALA A 357 3.08 -5.34 12.36
CA ALA A 357 2.82 -4.11 13.11
C ALA A 357 1.47 -3.48 12.71
N VAL A 358 1.17 -3.41 11.41
CA VAL A 358 -0.13 -2.92 10.93
C VAL A 358 -1.24 -3.87 11.38
N GLU A 359 -1.04 -5.17 11.24
CA GLU A 359 -2.03 -6.18 11.64
C GLU A 359 -2.38 -6.07 13.13
N ASN A 360 -1.37 -5.94 13.99
CA ASN A 360 -1.57 -5.77 15.43
C ASN A 360 -2.33 -4.48 15.75
N ILE A 361 -1.94 -3.33 15.19
CA ILE A 361 -2.63 -2.06 15.44
C ILE A 361 -4.09 -2.13 14.97
N SER A 362 -4.34 -2.64 13.75
CA SER A 362 -5.68 -2.74 13.18
C SER A 362 -6.60 -3.71 13.95
N ARG A 363 -6.03 -4.71 14.63
CA ARG A 363 -6.79 -5.64 15.51
C ARG A 363 -6.97 -5.10 16.92
N GLU A 364 -6.02 -4.31 17.43
CA GLU A 364 -6.07 -3.75 18.78
C GLU A 364 -7.14 -2.67 18.92
N LEU A 365 -7.29 -1.78 17.94
CA LEU A 365 -8.24 -0.66 17.98
C LEU A 365 -9.71 -1.07 18.23
N PRO A 366 -10.29 -2.09 17.56
CA PRO A 366 -11.67 -2.52 17.78
C PRO A 366 -11.85 -3.45 18.99
N GLY A 367 -10.77 -3.99 19.57
CA GLY A 367 -10.88 -4.92 20.70
C GLY A 367 -11.37 -4.24 21.98
N VAL A 368 -12.19 -4.93 22.77
CA VAL A 368 -12.82 -4.39 24.00
C VAL A 368 -11.78 -3.81 24.99
N GLU A 369 -10.59 -4.40 25.07
CA GLU A 369 -9.49 -3.88 25.90
C GLU A 369 -9.04 -2.46 25.51
N ALA A 370 -9.25 -2.02 24.26
CA ALA A 370 -8.91 -0.67 23.83
C ALA A 370 -9.77 0.41 24.51
N ILE A 371 -10.95 0.05 25.01
CA ILE A 371 -11.87 0.95 25.70
C ILE A 371 -12.01 0.61 27.20
N LYS A 372 -11.02 -0.09 27.75
CA LYS A 372 -11.03 -0.58 29.13
C LYS A 372 -11.38 0.53 30.13
N GLY A 373 -12.39 0.26 30.95
CA GLY A 373 -12.95 1.20 31.93
C GLY A 373 -14.15 2.00 31.41
N PHE A 374 -14.50 1.87 30.13
CA PHE A 374 -15.64 2.53 29.50
C PHE A 374 -16.62 1.54 28.84
N ASN A 375 -16.37 0.22 28.97
CA ASN A 375 -17.18 -0.85 28.39
C ASN A 375 -18.68 -0.71 28.71
N ASP A 376 -19.01 -0.40 29.97
CA ASP A 376 -20.39 -0.34 30.45
C ASP A 376 -21.03 1.04 30.22
N CYS A 377 -20.22 2.06 29.91
CA CYS A 377 -20.66 3.45 29.74
C CYS A 377 -20.89 3.80 28.27
N LEU A 378 -20.21 3.09 27.37
CA LEU A 378 -20.45 3.18 25.95
C LEU A 378 -21.50 2.13 25.62
N GLU A 379 -22.69 2.56 25.20
CA GLU A 379 -23.60 1.71 24.39
C GLU A 379 -22.96 1.46 23.00
N ALA A 380 -21.68 1.10 22.97
CA ALA A 380 -20.86 0.96 21.79
C ALA A 380 -21.25 -0.33 21.07
N ASP A 381 -22.19 -0.17 20.15
CA ASP A 381 -22.59 -1.18 19.19
C ASP A 381 -22.40 -0.66 17.76
N TYR A 382 -21.26 0.01 17.51
CA TYR A 382 -20.95 0.50 16.16
C TYR A 382 -20.61 -0.69 15.25
N PHE A 383 -21.64 -1.35 14.73
CA PHE A 383 -21.55 -2.57 13.93
C PHE A 383 -20.79 -3.71 14.65
N LYS A 384 -21.00 -3.90 15.96
CA LYS A 384 -20.23 -4.87 16.77
C LYS A 384 -20.29 -6.27 16.18
N ASN A 385 -21.49 -6.77 15.88
CA ASN A 385 -21.66 -8.13 15.32
C ASN A 385 -20.89 -8.32 14.00
N ILE A 386 -20.85 -7.28 13.15
CA ILE A 386 -20.08 -7.31 11.91
C ILE A 386 -18.58 -7.31 12.21
N ALA A 387 -18.13 -6.47 13.14
CA ALA A 387 -16.74 -6.42 13.57
C ALA A 387 -16.25 -7.75 14.14
N ASP A 388 -17.04 -8.38 15.02
CA ASP A 388 -16.73 -9.67 15.62
C ASP A 388 -16.56 -10.75 14.56
N ASN A 389 -17.48 -10.78 13.59
CA ASN A 389 -17.39 -11.71 12.45
C ASN A 389 -16.13 -11.45 11.61
N VAL A 390 -15.91 -10.20 11.19
CA VAL A 390 -14.76 -9.79 10.35
C VAL A 390 -13.44 -10.16 11.03
N LEU A 391 -13.27 -9.83 12.32
CA LEU A 391 -12.01 -9.93 13.05
C LEU A 391 -11.82 -11.26 13.78
N GLY A 392 -12.90 -12.03 13.97
CA GLY A 392 -12.89 -13.33 14.67
C GLY A 392 -12.53 -13.20 16.15
N MET A 393 -12.92 -12.10 16.80
CA MET A 393 -12.70 -11.81 18.22
C MET A 393 -13.80 -10.89 18.74
N GLU A 394 -13.95 -10.77 20.05
CA GLU A 394 -14.88 -9.80 20.62
C GLU A 394 -14.37 -8.36 20.46
N THR A 395 -15.26 -7.48 20.01
CA THR A 395 -14.98 -6.07 19.72
C THR A 395 -15.99 -5.14 20.38
N TRP A 396 -15.66 -3.85 20.46
CA TRP A 396 -16.60 -2.79 20.83
C TRP A 396 -17.21 -2.08 19.61
N GLY A 397 -16.66 -2.32 18.41
CA GLY A 397 -17.18 -1.74 17.17
C GLY A 397 -16.21 -1.81 15.99
N LEU A 398 -16.73 -1.62 14.79
CA LEU A 398 -15.97 -1.69 13.54
C LEU A 398 -15.27 -0.36 13.22
N ILE A 399 -14.16 -0.08 13.91
CA ILE A 399 -13.35 1.13 13.64
C ILE A 399 -12.15 0.90 12.72
N SER A 400 -11.68 -0.34 12.59
CA SER A 400 -10.59 -0.70 11.68
C SER A 400 -10.66 -2.16 11.22
N ALA A 401 -9.99 -2.46 10.11
CA ALA A 401 -9.84 -3.81 9.58
C ALA A 401 -8.47 -3.99 8.91
N THR A 402 -7.98 -5.23 8.88
CA THR A 402 -6.72 -5.59 8.24
C THR A 402 -6.96 -5.85 6.76
N LEU A 403 -6.39 -5.05 5.85
CA LEU A 403 -6.62 -5.19 4.41
C LEU A 403 -5.36 -5.54 3.59
N GLY A 404 -4.15 -5.19 4.05
CA GLY A 404 -2.93 -5.13 3.23
C GLY A 404 -2.65 -6.23 2.18
N LYS A 405 -2.94 -7.51 2.47
CA LYS A 405 -2.78 -8.62 1.49
C LYS A 405 -4.10 -9.01 0.84
N LYS A 406 -4.10 -9.43 -0.43
CA LYS A 406 -5.31 -9.82 -1.20
C LYS A 406 -6.22 -10.77 -0.43
N ALA A 407 -5.67 -11.79 0.23
CA ALA A 407 -6.45 -12.72 1.05
C ALA A 407 -7.22 -12.02 2.18
N ASN A 408 -6.63 -11.00 2.80
CA ASN A 408 -7.30 -10.20 3.84
C ASN A 408 -8.41 -9.33 3.24
N CYS A 409 -8.17 -8.66 2.11
CA CYS A 409 -9.22 -7.93 1.38
C CYS A 409 -10.39 -8.83 1.01
N THR A 410 -10.12 -10.01 0.45
CA THR A 410 -11.16 -10.99 0.07
C THR A 410 -11.94 -11.46 1.30
N ASN A 411 -11.24 -11.80 2.39
CA ASN A 411 -11.89 -12.22 3.63
C ASN A 411 -12.76 -11.11 4.23
N PHE A 412 -12.25 -9.88 4.29
CA PHE A 412 -13.00 -8.72 4.74
C PHE A 412 -14.24 -8.51 3.88
N SER A 413 -14.10 -8.49 2.55
CA SER A 413 -15.22 -8.27 1.63
C SER A 413 -16.31 -9.34 1.80
N ASN A 414 -15.93 -10.62 1.89
CA ASN A 414 -16.86 -11.72 2.06
C ASN A 414 -17.61 -11.63 3.40
N LYS A 415 -16.92 -11.35 4.50
CA LYS A 415 -17.54 -11.29 5.83
C LYS A 415 -18.35 -10.02 6.05
N PHE A 416 -17.84 -8.88 5.59
CA PHE A 416 -18.50 -7.59 5.73
C PHE A 416 -19.73 -7.50 4.83
N TRP A 417 -19.60 -7.73 3.51
CA TRP A 417 -20.72 -7.58 2.57
C TRP A 417 -21.57 -8.85 2.43
N GLY A 418 -20.93 -10.02 2.41
CA GLY A 418 -21.58 -11.29 2.06
C GLY A 418 -22.47 -11.87 3.16
N SER A 419 -22.15 -11.62 4.43
CA SER A 419 -22.98 -12.02 5.58
C SER A 419 -23.29 -10.84 6.49
N GLY A 420 -22.26 -10.20 7.06
CA GLY A 420 -22.44 -9.20 8.13
C GLY A 420 -23.40 -8.05 7.81
N PHE A 421 -23.22 -7.38 6.68
CA PHE A 421 -24.07 -6.24 6.30
C PHE A 421 -25.49 -6.68 5.90
N SER A 422 -25.62 -7.85 5.26
CA SER A 422 -26.92 -8.37 4.86
C SER A 422 -27.76 -8.76 6.08
N ASP A 423 -27.12 -9.42 7.06
CA ASP A 423 -27.74 -9.77 8.34
C ASP A 423 -28.13 -8.52 9.12
N PHE A 424 -27.22 -7.53 9.22
CA PHE A 424 -27.49 -6.25 9.85
C PHE A 424 -28.65 -5.48 9.19
N ALA A 425 -28.70 -5.43 7.85
CA ALA A 425 -29.78 -4.77 7.13
C ALA A 425 -31.14 -5.46 7.34
N ASN A 426 -31.15 -6.79 7.48
CA ASN A 426 -32.36 -7.54 7.82
C ASN A 426 -32.80 -7.27 9.25
N ASP A 427 -31.87 -7.20 10.21
CA ASP A 427 -32.14 -6.90 11.62
C ASP A 427 -32.67 -5.46 11.84
N LEU A 428 -32.26 -4.51 10.99
CA LEU A 428 -32.72 -3.12 11.01
C LEU A 428 -34.17 -2.94 10.55
N ASN A 429 -34.75 -3.89 9.81
CA ASN A 429 -36.14 -3.82 9.36
C ASN A 429 -37.15 -3.94 10.53
N ASP A 430 -36.67 -4.23 11.74
CA ASP A 430 -37.41 -4.12 12.99
C ASP A 430 -37.42 -2.65 13.46
N LYS A 431 -38.55 -1.95 13.27
CA LYS A 431 -38.71 -0.48 13.38
C LYS A 431 -38.27 0.16 14.71
N ASN A 432 -38.01 -0.64 15.75
CA ASN A 432 -37.71 -0.17 17.10
C ASN A 432 -36.21 -0.14 17.47
N LYS A 433 -35.28 -0.47 16.56
CA LYS A 433 -33.84 -0.53 16.87
C LYS A 433 -32.98 0.65 16.39
N VAL A 434 -33.48 1.50 15.49
CA VAL A 434 -32.70 2.65 14.96
C VAL A 434 -32.93 3.88 15.84
N PRO A 435 -31.87 4.47 16.43
CA PRO A 435 -32.00 5.71 17.19
C PRO A 435 -32.60 6.82 16.35
N ASN A 436 -33.48 7.63 16.95
CA ASN A 436 -34.01 8.82 16.28
C ASN A 436 -32.85 9.79 15.98
N TRP A 437 -32.67 10.11 14.70
CA TRP A 437 -31.58 10.98 14.24
C TRP A 437 -31.55 12.34 14.95
N GLN A 438 -32.71 12.99 15.15
CA GLN A 438 -32.75 14.29 15.81
C GLN A 438 -32.34 14.19 17.27
N ASP A 439 -32.71 13.12 17.96
CA ASP A 439 -32.32 12.90 19.35
C ASP A 439 -30.82 12.66 19.49
N VAL A 440 -30.24 11.80 18.65
CA VAL A 440 -28.79 11.54 18.64
C VAL A 440 -28.01 12.80 18.27
N ARG A 441 -28.46 13.51 17.22
CA ARG A 441 -27.88 14.77 16.77
C ARG A 441 -27.89 15.82 17.88
N ARG A 442 -29.02 15.99 18.58
CA ARG A 442 -29.15 16.92 19.70
C ARG A 442 -28.21 16.53 20.85
N LYS A 443 -28.24 15.27 21.29
CA LYS A 443 -27.34 14.77 22.35
C LYS A 443 -25.87 15.03 22.04
N PHE A 444 -25.45 14.76 20.80
CA PHE A 444 -24.09 15.05 20.36
C PHE A 444 -23.75 16.54 20.40
N LEU A 445 -24.61 17.40 19.85
CA LEU A 445 -24.40 18.85 19.82
C LEU A 445 -24.38 19.49 21.21
N ASP A 446 -25.22 19.02 22.12
CA ASP A 446 -25.26 19.50 23.50
C ASP A 446 -23.97 19.14 24.23
N LEU A 447 -23.53 17.87 24.17
CA LEU A 447 -22.26 17.45 24.76
C LEU A 447 -21.06 18.17 24.14
N TYR A 448 -21.09 18.40 22.82
CA TYR A 448 -20.04 19.12 22.13
C TYR A 448 -19.91 20.57 22.64
N LYS A 449 -21.05 21.26 22.86
CA LYS A 449 -21.10 22.61 23.45
C LYS A 449 -20.63 22.63 24.90
N ASP A 450 -21.01 21.62 25.69
CA ASP A 450 -20.55 21.53 27.09
C ASP A 450 -19.02 21.47 27.16
N ILE A 451 -18.38 20.71 26.26
CA ILE A 451 -16.91 20.64 26.17
C ILE A 451 -16.32 21.99 25.74
N GLU A 452 -16.93 22.71 24.79
CA GLU A 452 -16.50 24.06 24.42
C GLU A 452 -16.57 25.01 25.61
N PHE A 453 -17.68 24.99 26.35
CA PHE A 453 -17.88 25.77 27.57
C PHE A 453 -16.82 25.46 28.63
N TYR A 454 -16.56 24.19 28.95
CA TYR A 454 -15.53 23.82 29.93
C TYR A 454 -14.13 24.26 29.50
N LYS A 455 -13.81 24.21 28.21
CA LYS A 455 -12.52 24.71 27.70
C LYS A 455 -12.39 26.22 27.87
N GLU A 456 -13.46 26.97 27.62
CA GLU A 456 -13.50 28.42 27.82
C GLU A 456 -13.38 28.81 29.31
N GLU A 457 -14.10 28.11 30.20
CA GLU A 457 -13.98 28.31 31.64
C GLU A 457 -12.55 28.08 32.12
N LEU A 458 -11.94 26.95 31.74
CA LEU A 458 -10.55 26.63 32.09
C LEU A 458 -9.55 27.65 31.54
N ASP A 459 -9.77 28.18 30.32
CA ASP A 459 -8.90 29.22 29.76
C ASP A 459 -9.05 30.56 30.49
N ASN A 460 -10.25 30.87 31.02
CA ASN A 460 -10.48 32.06 31.82
C ASN A 460 -9.85 31.96 33.22
N PHE A 461 -9.83 30.79 33.85
CA PHE A 461 -9.11 30.57 35.11
C PHE A 461 -7.61 30.88 35.02
N LYS A 462 -7.02 30.82 33.82
CA LYS A 462 -5.62 31.17 33.57
C LYS A 462 -5.33 32.68 33.66
N LYS A 463 -6.35 33.53 33.48
CA LYS A 463 -6.19 35.00 33.48
C LYS A 463 -6.17 35.60 34.90
N HIS A 464 -6.48 34.78 35.90
CA HIS A 464 -6.36 35.06 37.32
C HIS A 464 -5.17 34.30 37.90
#